data_AF-A0A8B3LXJ6-F1
#
_entry.id   AF-A0A8B3LXJ6-F1
#
_cell.length_a   1.000
_cell.length_b   1.000
_cell.length_c   1.000
_cell.angle_alpha   90.00
_cell.angle_beta   90.00
_cell.angle_gamma   90.00
#
_symmetry.space_group_name_H-M   'P 1'
#
loop_
_entity.id
_entity.type
_entity.pdbx_description
1 polymer ?
#
loop_
_entity_poly.entity_id
_entity_poly.type
_entity_poly.pdbx_seq_one_letter_code
_entity_poly.pdbx_strand_id
1 'polypeptide(L)'
;MNAVQMREIIVGLLAATYNTVGEDGLASAFILGRRDRHPALGGISVTLFFRRKKLMPAVMKLRSLGPPHLRYLPLGHSFEKLRSFLTDRYHLVAGNNIFSRAETSLLERISKEQVDLLVDQFAESDILTPPLETCLFPLVTIQMRDAFEGAVFSLSTATGLAAQTPLANLPRGYVDGHLFPPFSDWKHKTQTPTSWLLVTAPSPEVAKKYRASILGAISLTVMHHYRHQFTGRKVFGGVVGVRDGWSFSDSSPHTPALGEDVVLGVEDGVWLEVIDRALASSSEADIKKLKSLQYFYRAWFLPDSERFPIDCITIDSMFGDANGATEAVARGVDELFGGKLDRTRVLLLMRLRNSVIHGGAPDVYDSSKYARYYRDYGDDPIADMSALVAECLRRKVFDGQLREQPDPYAEVIAQAVAAGRFPAREPAGILAPLATAAA
;
A
#
# COMPACT_ATOMS: atom_id res chain seq x y z
N MET A 1 17.71 11.94 -10.15
CA MET A 1 17.42 13.30 -10.64
C MET A 1 18.74 14.05 -10.81
N ASN A 2 18.92 14.82 -11.88
CA ASN A 2 20.18 15.56 -12.11
C ASN A 2 20.11 17.01 -11.61
N ALA A 3 21.24 17.71 -11.57
CA ALA A 3 21.35 19.08 -11.05
C ALA A 3 20.47 20.09 -11.81
N VAL A 4 20.31 19.92 -13.12
CA VAL A 4 19.45 20.80 -13.94
C VAL A 4 18.00 20.67 -13.50
N GLN A 5 17.51 19.45 -13.32
CA GLN A 5 16.14 19.17 -12.88
C GLN A 5 15.87 19.70 -11.47
N MET A 6 16.84 19.56 -10.56
CA MET A 6 16.75 20.11 -9.19
C MET A 6 16.65 21.64 -9.22
N ARG A 7 17.50 22.29 -10.03
CA ARG A 7 17.45 23.73 -10.24
C ARG A 7 16.10 24.20 -10.75
N GLU A 8 15.52 23.54 -11.73
CA GLU A 8 14.20 23.91 -12.27
C GLU A 8 13.10 23.82 -11.21
N ILE A 9 13.16 22.83 -10.30
CA ILE A 9 12.21 22.72 -9.19
C ILE A 9 12.38 23.88 -8.20
N ILE A 10 13.62 24.18 -7.81
CA ILE A 10 13.93 25.28 -6.87
C ILE A 10 13.58 26.65 -7.47
N VAL A 11 13.91 26.88 -8.74
CA VAL A 11 13.52 28.10 -9.47
C VAL A 11 11.99 28.23 -9.51
N GLY A 12 11.26 27.15 -9.79
CA GLY A 12 9.80 27.16 -9.78
C GLY A 12 9.21 27.44 -8.39
N LEU A 13 9.82 26.89 -7.33
CA LEU A 13 9.43 27.17 -5.94
C LEU A 13 9.63 28.65 -5.58
N LEU A 14 10.79 29.21 -5.90
CA LEU A 14 11.12 30.61 -5.63
C LEU A 14 10.27 31.59 -6.45
N ALA A 15 10.02 31.28 -7.73
CA ALA A 15 9.15 32.07 -8.61
C ALA A 15 7.68 32.07 -8.13
N ALA A 16 7.28 31.06 -7.36
CA ALA A 16 5.96 30.96 -6.77
C ALA A 16 5.86 31.57 -5.37
N THR A 17 6.97 32.02 -4.77
CA THR A 17 7.02 32.52 -3.39
C THR A 17 7.07 34.05 -3.33
N TYR A 18 6.28 34.66 -2.46
CA TYR A 18 6.10 36.11 -2.33
C TYR A 18 6.01 36.53 -0.86
N ASN A 19 6.25 37.82 -0.57
CA ASN A 19 6.02 38.40 0.75
C ASN A 19 4.60 39.01 0.89
N THR A 20 3.82 39.02 -0.19
CA THR A 20 2.46 39.56 -0.23
C THR A 20 1.43 38.48 -0.50
N VAL A 21 0.27 38.62 0.17
CA VAL A 21 -0.91 37.79 -0.06
C VAL A 21 -1.30 37.87 -1.54
N GLY A 22 -1.86 36.81 -2.10
CA GLY A 22 -2.88 37.09 -3.10
C GLY A 22 -3.88 35.98 -3.24
N GLU A 23 -4.31 35.69 -4.47
CA GLU A 23 -5.65 35.11 -4.72
C GLU A 23 -6.01 33.88 -3.88
N ASP A 24 -5.04 33.00 -3.60
CA ASP A 24 -5.26 31.75 -2.88
C ASP A 24 -4.98 31.82 -1.37
N GLY A 25 -4.39 32.92 -0.87
CA GLY A 25 -4.12 33.13 0.55
C GLY A 25 -3.17 32.09 1.19
N LEU A 26 -2.50 31.26 0.39
CA LEU A 26 -1.70 30.16 0.89
C LEU A 26 -0.42 30.69 1.52
N ALA A 27 -0.31 30.61 2.85
CA ALA A 27 0.78 31.19 3.62
C ALA A 27 1.48 30.18 4.53
N SER A 28 2.77 30.38 4.77
CA SER A 28 3.51 29.76 5.87
C SER A 28 4.10 30.86 6.74
N ALA A 29 3.72 30.86 8.03
CA ALA A 29 4.28 31.74 9.04
C ALA A 29 5.23 30.93 9.93
N PHE A 30 6.43 31.46 10.18
CA PHE A 30 7.46 30.81 10.98
C PHE A 30 8.37 31.86 11.64
N ILE A 31 9.11 31.43 12.66
CA ILE A 31 10.04 32.31 13.40
C ILE A 31 11.45 32.07 12.89
N LEU A 32 12.08 33.11 12.36
CA LEU A 32 13.49 33.12 12.01
C LEU A 32 14.32 33.48 13.26
N GLY A 33 14.91 32.47 13.90
CA GLY A 33 15.79 32.61 15.07
C GLY A 33 17.17 32.00 14.82
N ARG A 34 18.14 32.29 15.70
CA ARG A 34 19.43 31.57 15.67
C ARG A 34 19.20 30.11 16.09
N ARG A 35 19.77 29.16 15.33
CA ARG A 35 19.65 27.71 15.57
C ARG A 35 20.16 27.24 16.94
N ASP A 36 20.89 28.08 17.67
CA ASP A 36 21.52 27.80 18.96
C ASP A 36 20.68 28.24 20.19
N ARG A 37 19.50 28.87 20.00
CA ARG A 37 18.67 29.35 21.10
C ARG A 37 17.25 28.76 21.09
N HIS A 38 16.70 28.55 22.28
CA HIS A 38 15.34 28.08 22.48
C HIS A 38 14.33 29.00 21.76
N PRO A 39 13.33 28.48 21.02
CA PRO A 39 12.40 29.27 20.19
C PRO A 39 11.64 30.37 20.95
N ALA A 40 11.51 30.23 22.27
CA ALA A 40 10.86 31.20 23.15
C ALA A 40 11.70 32.45 23.46
N LEU A 41 12.99 32.51 23.09
CA LEU A 41 13.93 33.55 23.51
C LEU A 41 14.31 34.58 22.41
N GLY A 42 13.45 34.74 21.40
CA GLY A 42 13.54 35.81 20.39
C GLY A 42 13.73 35.31 18.94
N GLY A 43 13.21 36.08 17.99
CA GLY A 43 13.28 35.82 16.55
C GLY A 43 12.42 36.80 15.74
N ILE A 44 12.60 36.81 14.42
CA ILE A 44 11.77 37.61 13.51
C ILE A 44 10.66 36.71 12.96
N SER A 45 9.41 37.09 13.17
CA SER A 45 8.28 36.41 12.52
C SER A 45 8.29 36.73 11.03
N VAL A 46 8.34 35.69 10.19
CA VAL A 46 8.32 35.80 8.73
C VAL A 46 7.09 35.06 8.22
N THR A 47 6.35 35.71 7.33
CA THR A 47 5.25 35.10 6.59
C THR A 47 5.57 35.12 5.11
N LEU A 48 5.58 33.93 4.51
CA LEU A 48 5.72 33.74 3.06
C LEU A 48 4.38 33.30 2.48
N PHE A 49 4.06 33.81 1.30
CA PHE A 49 2.89 33.46 0.53
C PHE A 49 3.29 32.68 -0.73
N PHE A 50 2.56 31.62 -1.04
CA PHE A 50 2.86 30.71 -2.13
C PHE A 50 1.72 30.71 -3.15
N ARG A 51 2.02 31.05 -4.40
CA ARG A 51 1.02 31.02 -5.49
C ARG A 51 0.89 29.60 -6.01
N ARG A 52 -0.18 28.91 -5.63
CA ARG A 52 -0.41 27.48 -5.93
C ARG A 52 -0.32 27.15 -7.42
N LYS A 53 -0.92 27.98 -8.28
CA LYS A 53 -0.88 27.81 -9.74
C LYS A 53 0.55 27.86 -10.29
N LYS A 54 1.40 28.74 -9.74
CA LYS A 54 2.81 28.89 -10.16
C LYS A 54 3.72 27.80 -9.58
N LEU A 55 3.39 27.26 -8.40
CA LEU A 55 4.14 26.20 -7.75
C LEU A 55 3.85 24.80 -8.35
N MET A 56 2.68 24.62 -8.97
CA MET A 56 2.24 23.32 -9.51
C MET A 56 3.24 22.67 -10.48
N PRO A 57 3.85 23.37 -11.46
CA PRO A 57 4.83 22.75 -12.36
C PRO A 57 6.03 22.16 -11.62
N ALA A 58 6.55 22.84 -10.60
CA ALA A 58 7.66 22.35 -9.78
C ALA A 58 7.25 21.10 -8.98
N VAL A 59 6.03 21.09 -8.43
CA VAL A 59 5.47 19.93 -7.72
C VAL A 59 5.29 18.73 -8.65
N MET A 60 4.75 18.93 -9.86
CA MET A 60 4.62 17.87 -10.87
C MET A 60 5.99 17.29 -11.23
N LYS A 61 6.98 18.15 -11.44
CA LYS A 61 8.34 17.75 -11.81
C LYS A 61 9.04 16.99 -10.69
N LEU A 62 8.88 17.43 -9.45
CA LEU A 62 9.36 16.70 -8.28
C LEU A 62 8.73 15.30 -8.19
N ARG A 63 7.42 15.18 -8.44
CA ARG A 63 6.74 13.88 -8.37
C ARG A 63 7.14 12.94 -9.52
N SER A 64 7.36 13.47 -10.72
CA SER A 64 7.71 12.64 -11.88
C SER A 64 9.17 12.21 -11.88
N LEU A 65 10.10 13.12 -11.53
CA LEU A 65 11.56 12.92 -11.63
C LEU A 65 12.24 12.64 -10.28
N GLY A 66 11.58 12.96 -9.18
CA GLY A 66 12.09 12.69 -7.83
C GLY A 66 11.97 11.21 -7.44
N PRO A 67 12.29 10.89 -6.18
CA PRO A 67 12.31 9.51 -5.73
C PRO A 67 10.93 8.84 -5.82
N PRO A 68 10.89 7.52 -6.05
CA PRO A 68 9.63 6.79 -6.27
C PRO A 68 8.58 7.00 -5.18
N HIS A 69 9.00 7.16 -3.92
CA HIS A 69 8.09 7.31 -2.79
C HIS A 69 7.13 8.51 -2.93
N LEU A 70 7.56 9.60 -3.58
CA LEU A 70 6.74 10.79 -3.79
C LEU A 70 5.54 10.52 -4.72
N ARG A 71 5.65 9.53 -5.61
CA ARG A 71 4.55 9.14 -6.52
C ARG A 71 3.38 8.52 -5.76
N TYR A 72 3.64 8.01 -4.55
CA TYR A 72 2.63 7.40 -3.70
C TYR A 72 1.90 8.40 -2.81
N LEU A 73 2.40 9.62 -2.66
CA LEU A 73 1.81 10.63 -1.80
C LEU A 73 0.74 11.45 -2.54
N PRO A 74 -0.25 12.01 -1.84
CA PRO A 74 -1.12 13.04 -2.39
C PRO A 74 -0.30 14.24 -2.85
N LEU A 75 -0.76 14.95 -3.90
CA LEU A 75 -0.06 16.14 -4.40
C LEU A 75 0.12 17.21 -3.32
N GLY A 76 -0.85 17.35 -2.40
CA GLY A 76 -0.75 18.24 -1.25
C GLY A 76 0.48 18.00 -0.38
N HIS A 77 0.94 16.76 -0.22
CA HIS A 77 2.16 16.46 0.53
C HIS A 77 3.43 16.94 -0.18
N SER A 78 3.49 16.81 -1.51
CA SER A 78 4.63 17.34 -2.27
C SER A 78 4.66 18.87 -2.25
N PHE A 79 3.48 19.51 -2.27
CA PHE A 79 3.34 20.95 -2.01
C PHE A 79 3.91 21.33 -0.64
N GLU A 80 3.47 20.65 0.41
CA GLU A 80 3.91 20.96 1.77
C GLU A 80 5.41 20.72 1.95
N LYS A 81 5.95 19.60 1.47
CA LYS A 81 7.40 19.32 1.51
C LYS A 81 8.23 20.44 0.88
N LEU A 82 7.87 20.92 -0.31
CA LEU A 82 8.60 22.03 -0.94
C LEU A 82 8.48 23.34 -0.15
N ARG A 83 7.32 23.63 0.43
CA ARG A 83 7.11 24.81 1.28
C ARG A 83 7.95 24.72 2.55
N SER A 84 7.85 23.61 3.28
CA SER A 84 8.63 23.36 4.50
C SER A 84 10.14 23.43 4.22
N PHE A 85 10.58 22.84 3.09
CA PHE A 85 11.98 22.94 2.67
C PHE A 85 12.48 24.38 2.59
N LEU A 86 11.70 25.27 1.96
CA LEU A 86 12.05 26.68 1.85
C LEU A 86 11.95 27.40 3.19
N THR A 87 10.92 27.15 4.00
CA THR A 87 10.77 27.82 5.31
C THR A 87 11.92 27.45 6.25
N ASP A 88 12.31 26.18 6.29
CA ASP A 88 13.40 25.68 7.16
C ASP A 88 14.77 26.22 6.75
N ARG A 89 14.92 26.56 5.46
CA ARG A 89 16.14 27.07 4.85
C ARG A 89 16.05 28.54 4.47
N TYR A 90 15.02 29.24 4.94
CA TYR A 90 14.80 30.64 4.56
C TYR A 90 15.96 31.53 4.98
N HIS A 91 16.66 31.19 6.06
CA HIS A 91 17.88 31.88 6.51
C HIS A 91 18.97 32.02 5.42
N LEU A 92 19.01 31.12 4.43
CA LEU A 92 19.96 31.17 3.30
C LEU A 92 19.63 32.27 2.29
N VAL A 93 18.36 32.66 2.23
CA VAL A 93 17.82 33.66 1.28
C VAL A 93 17.24 34.90 1.97
N ALA A 94 17.23 34.91 3.31
CA ALA A 94 16.57 35.90 4.12
C ALA A 94 17.15 37.30 3.89
N GLY A 95 18.48 37.46 3.97
CA GLY A 95 19.23 38.70 3.62
C GLY A 95 18.45 40.00 3.82
N ASN A 96 18.40 40.83 2.76
CA ASN A 96 17.57 42.05 2.72
C ASN A 96 16.08 41.78 2.43
N ASN A 97 15.69 40.51 2.22
CA ASN A 97 14.33 40.11 1.87
C ASN A 97 13.37 40.04 3.05
N ILE A 98 13.88 39.99 4.30
CA ILE A 98 13.08 39.88 5.53
C ILE A 98 12.05 41.02 5.65
N PHE A 99 12.42 42.25 5.29
CA PHE A 99 11.58 43.43 5.44
C PHE A 99 11.01 43.97 4.11
N SER A 100 11.30 43.28 3.00
CA SER A 100 10.85 43.71 1.68
C SER A 100 9.33 43.51 1.54
N ARG A 101 8.62 44.57 1.14
CA ARG A 101 7.20 44.51 0.73
C ARG A 101 7.03 44.43 -0.78
N ALA A 102 8.07 44.05 -1.52
CA ALA A 102 8.01 43.96 -2.97
C ALA A 102 6.94 42.94 -3.41
N GLU A 103 6.17 43.32 -4.44
CA GLU A 103 5.18 42.44 -5.09
C GLU A 103 5.82 41.42 -6.04
N THR A 104 7.14 41.46 -6.19
CA THR A 104 7.91 40.53 -7.02
C THR A 104 8.15 39.20 -6.32
N SER A 105 8.45 38.17 -7.12
CA SER A 105 8.75 36.84 -6.57
C SER A 105 10.06 36.83 -5.79
N LEU A 106 10.23 35.85 -4.89
CA LEU A 106 11.48 35.68 -4.15
C LEU A 106 12.67 35.43 -5.10
N LEU A 107 12.43 34.74 -6.23
CA LEU A 107 13.44 34.50 -7.26
C LEU A 107 14.06 35.80 -7.81
N GLU A 108 13.24 36.84 -8.03
CA GLU A 108 13.69 38.13 -8.58
C GLU A 108 14.53 38.95 -7.58
N ARG A 109 14.59 38.54 -6.31
CA ARG A 109 15.23 39.31 -5.23
C ARG A 109 16.46 38.64 -4.63
N ILE A 110 16.79 37.44 -5.08
CA ILE A 110 17.93 36.68 -4.58
C ILE A 110 18.98 36.53 -5.67
N SER A 111 20.23 36.39 -5.27
CA SER A 111 21.33 36.21 -6.22
C SER A 111 21.35 34.78 -6.78
N LYS A 112 22.07 34.59 -7.88
CA LYS A 112 22.26 33.27 -8.48
C LYS A 112 22.97 32.31 -7.51
N GLU A 113 23.92 32.81 -6.74
CA GLU A 113 24.67 32.05 -5.73
C GLU A 113 23.74 31.52 -4.63
N GLN A 114 22.73 32.31 -4.23
CA GLN A 114 21.72 31.87 -3.27
C GLN A 114 20.80 30.79 -3.84
N VAL A 115 20.46 30.86 -5.13
CA VAL A 115 19.74 29.78 -5.83
C VAL A 115 20.59 28.51 -5.85
N ASP A 116 21.88 28.62 -6.19
CA ASP A 116 22.82 27.50 -6.24
C ASP A 116 22.91 26.81 -4.87
N LEU A 117 23.04 27.58 -3.79
CA LEU A 117 23.08 27.06 -2.43
C LEU A 117 21.79 26.31 -2.04
N LEU A 118 20.62 26.81 -2.44
CA LEU A 118 19.35 26.11 -2.23
C LEU A 118 19.24 24.82 -3.05
N VAL A 119 19.80 24.79 -4.26
CA VAL A 119 19.83 23.57 -5.09
C VAL A 119 20.71 22.50 -4.44
N ASP A 120 21.87 22.88 -3.91
CA ASP A 120 22.76 21.96 -3.20
C ASP A 120 22.09 21.42 -1.93
N GLN A 121 21.45 22.30 -1.15
CA GLN A 121 20.69 21.89 0.04
C GLN A 121 19.45 21.05 -0.30
N PHE A 122 18.89 21.19 -1.49
CA PHE A 122 17.78 20.35 -1.96
C PHE A 122 18.26 18.95 -2.32
N ALA A 123 19.43 18.84 -2.93
CA ALA A 123 20.08 17.56 -3.25
C ALA A 123 20.29 16.71 -1.99
N GLU A 124 20.62 17.34 -0.86
CA GLU A 124 20.85 16.69 0.44
C GLU A 124 19.57 16.57 1.29
N SER A 125 18.42 17.02 0.81
CA SER A 125 17.20 17.08 1.62
C SER A 125 16.52 15.72 1.78
N ASP A 126 15.83 15.55 2.91
CA ASP A 126 14.92 14.42 3.19
C ASP A 126 13.74 14.30 2.20
N ILE A 127 13.57 15.25 1.27
CA ILE A 127 12.62 15.11 0.16
C ILE A 127 13.16 14.13 -0.87
N LEU A 128 14.46 14.19 -1.16
CA LEU A 128 15.12 13.34 -2.14
C LEU A 128 15.70 12.08 -1.51
N THR A 129 16.17 12.19 -0.28
CA THR A 129 16.77 11.08 0.46
C THR A 129 16.10 10.97 1.83
N PRO A 130 14.81 10.59 1.88
CA PRO A 130 14.10 10.49 3.15
C PRO A 130 14.76 9.44 4.04
N PRO A 131 14.94 9.71 5.34
CA PRO A 131 15.35 8.69 6.27
C PRO A 131 14.28 7.58 6.29
N LEU A 132 14.74 6.33 6.34
CA LEU A 132 13.83 5.20 6.47
C LEU A 132 13.33 5.12 7.92
N GLU A 133 12.04 4.85 8.06
CA GLU A 133 11.40 4.54 9.33
C GLU A 133 10.82 3.13 9.28
N THR A 134 10.78 2.46 10.43
CA THR A 134 10.16 1.14 10.52
C THR A 134 8.76 1.28 11.12
N CYS A 135 7.76 0.90 10.33
CA CYS A 135 6.36 0.86 10.75
C CYS A 135 5.99 -0.56 11.22
N LEU A 136 5.51 -0.67 12.45
CA LEU A 136 5.00 -1.91 13.04
C LEU A 136 3.47 -1.96 12.90
N PHE A 137 2.96 -3.05 12.35
CA PHE A 137 1.54 -3.34 12.22
C PHE A 137 1.18 -4.58 13.05
N PRO A 138 0.27 -4.47 14.03
CA PRO A 138 -0.17 -5.61 14.84
C PRO A 138 -1.06 -6.55 14.01
N LEU A 139 -0.79 -7.85 14.01
CA LEU A 139 -1.59 -8.84 13.30
C LEU A 139 -2.36 -9.71 14.29
N VAL A 140 -3.68 -9.81 14.12
CA VAL A 140 -4.55 -10.58 15.01
C VAL A 140 -4.84 -11.97 14.46
N THR A 141 -5.12 -12.07 13.16
CA THR A 141 -5.54 -13.33 12.51
C THR A 141 -4.41 -13.99 11.72
N ILE A 142 -3.17 -13.53 11.88
CA ILE A 142 -1.99 -14.11 11.23
C ILE A 142 -1.07 -14.56 12.34
N GLN A 143 -0.77 -15.85 12.34
CA GLN A 143 0.11 -16.48 13.30
C GLN A 143 1.42 -16.86 12.60
N MET A 144 2.52 -16.28 13.05
CA MET A 144 3.85 -16.74 12.65
C MET A 144 4.25 -17.91 13.54
N ARG A 145 4.69 -19.03 12.94
CA ARG A 145 5.44 -20.08 13.65
C ARG A 145 6.91 -19.68 13.77
N ASP A 146 7.44 -19.13 12.69
CA ASP A 146 8.82 -18.73 12.54
C ASP A 146 8.87 -17.28 12.04
N ALA A 147 9.90 -16.53 12.45
CA ALA A 147 10.10 -15.19 11.92
C ALA A 147 10.59 -15.24 10.47
N PHE A 148 10.11 -14.30 9.66
CA PHE A 148 10.64 -14.01 8.33
C PHE A 148 11.34 -12.66 8.35
N GLU A 149 12.59 -12.62 7.89
CA GLU A 149 13.39 -11.39 7.81
C GLU A 149 13.76 -11.09 6.35
N GLY A 150 13.05 -10.14 5.73
CA GLY A 150 13.38 -9.58 4.43
C GLY A 150 14.14 -8.26 4.55
N ALA A 151 14.51 -7.69 3.39
CA ALA A 151 15.20 -6.41 3.30
C ALA A 151 14.29 -5.20 3.48
N VAL A 152 13.02 -5.30 3.04
CA VAL A 152 12.03 -4.21 3.12
C VAL A 152 11.02 -4.46 4.24
N PHE A 153 10.68 -5.72 4.50
CA PHE A 153 9.75 -6.08 5.57
C PHE A 153 10.16 -7.35 6.31
N SER A 154 9.61 -7.50 7.51
CA SER A 154 9.80 -8.69 8.34
C SER A 154 8.46 -9.08 8.97
N LEU A 155 8.25 -10.37 9.19
CA LEU A 155 7.13 -10.90 9.96
C LEU A 155 7.68 -11.58 11.20
N SER A 156 7.15 -11.27 12.37
CA SER A 156 7.64 -11.84 13.63
C SER A 156 6.51 -12.33 14.51
N THR A 157 6.83 -13.32 15.33
CA THR A 157 5.99 -13.72 16.45
C THR A 157 5.93 -12.59 17.49
N ALA A 158 4.88 -12.57 18.32
CA ALA A 158 4.80 -11.63 19.45
C ALA A 158 6.05 -11.72 20.36
N THR A 159 6.58 -12.92 20.62
CA THR A 159 7.77 -13.12 21.44
C THR A 159 9.07 -12.69 20.74
N GLY A 160 9.13 -12.80 19.41
CA GLY A 160 10.30 -12.50 18.61
C GLY A 160 10.46 -11.03 18.24
N LEU A 161 9.43 -10.19 18.46
CA LEU A 161 9.42 -8.79 18.03
C LEU A 161 10.63 -8.00 18.53
N ALA A 162 11.00 -8.16 19.81
CA ALA A 162 12.10 -7.42 20.42
C ALA A 162 13.47 -7.74 19.79
N ALA A 163 13.61 -8.88 19.10
CA ALA A 163 14.83 -9.26 18.40
C ALA A 163 14.92 -8.70 16.97
N GLN A 164 13.83 -8.09 16.45
CA GLN A 164 13.79 -7.58 15.09
C GLN A 164 14.49 -6.21 14.98
N THR A 165 15.16 -5.95 13.87
CA THR A 165 15.75 -4.62 13.59
C THR A 165 14.65 -3.63 13.20
N PRO A 166 14.66 -2.37 13.69
CA PRO A 166 15.66 -1.74 14.57
C PRO A 166 15.40 -1.92 16.07
N LEU A 167 14.34 -2.63 16.46
CA LEU A 167 13.91 -2.79 17.86
C LEU A 167 14.95 -3.47 18.75
N ALA A 168 15.77 -4.36 18.18
CA ALA A 168 16.88 -5.03 18.87
C ALA A 168 17.91 -4.07 19.49
N ASN A 169 17.97 -2.82 18.99
CA ASN A 169 18.88 -1.79 19.51
C ASN A 169 18.31 -1.03 20.72
N LEU A 170 17.04 -1.27 21.08
CA LEU A 170 16.39 -0.61 22.21
C LEU A 170 16.77 -1.30 23.54
N PRO A 171 16.65 -0.62 24.69
CA PRO A 171 16.95 -1.21 25.99
C PRO A 171 16.17 -2.51 26.22
N ARG A 172 16.83 -3.50 26.83
CA ARG A 172 16.21 -4.80 27.12
C ARG A 172 14.94 -4.62 27.96
N GLY A 173 13.85 -5.24 27.54
CA GLY A 173 12.54 -5.14 28.20
C GLY A 173 11.75 -3.88 27.87
N TYR A 174 12.27 -3.00 27.00
CA TYR A 174 11.52 -1.83 26.52
C TYR A 174 10.43 -2.21 25.51
N VAL A 175 10.61 -3.33 24.80
CA VAL A 175 9.67 -3.86 23.81
C VAL A 175 9.01 -5.13 24.32
N ASP A 176 7.67 -5.13 24.38
CA ASP A 176 6.82 -6.29 24.63
C ASP A 176 5.88 -6.50 23.43
N GLY A 177 6.19 -7.50 22.59
CA GLY A 177 5.39 -7.79 21.40
C GLY A 177 4.04 -8.46 21.69
N HIS A 178 3.70 -8.78 22.95
CA HIS A 178 2.33 -9.19 23.30
C HIS A 178 1.39 -7.99 23.50
N LEU A 179 1.91 -6.77 23.41
CA LEU A 179 1.16 -5.54 23.63
C LEU A 179 1.20 -4.63 22.41
N PHE A 180 0.09 -3.98 22.13
CA PHE A 180 -0.01 -2.91 21.15
C PHE A 180 -0.51 -1.63 21.82
N PRO A 181 0.26 -0.51 21.74
CA PRO A 181 1.65 -0.39 21.27
C PRO A 181 2.65 -1.24 22.10
N PRO A 182 3.81 -1.65 21.53
CA PRO A 182 4.69 -2.63 22.17
C PRO A 182 5.72 -2.01 23.12
N PHE A 183 5.56 -0.76 23.56
CA PHE A 183 6.58 -0.07 24.36
C PHE A 183 6.22 0.04 25.83
N SER A 184 7.19 -0.23 26.71
CA SER A 184 7.00 -0.26 28.16
C SER A 184 6.62 1.08 28.79
N ASP A 185 6.87 2.19 28.09
CA ASP A 185 6.50 3.55 28.54
C ASP A 185 5.06 3.92 28.19
N TRP A 186 4.33 3.08 27.42
CA TRP A 186 2.90 3.24 27.17
C TRP A 186 2.07 2.88 28.42
N LYS A 187 1.26 3.82 28.88
CA LYS A 187 0.44 3.69 30.11
C LYS A 187 -1.06 3.62 29.86
N HIS A 188 -1.50 3.57 28.61
CA HIS A 188 -2.91 3.56 28.25
C HIS A 188 -3.39 2.15 27.89
N LYS A 189 -4.63 2.05 27.39
CA LYS A 189 -5.23 0.79 26.97
C LYS A 189 -4.33 0.09 25.94
N THR A 190 -4.07 -1.19 26.18
CA THR A 190 -3.32 -2.06 25.28
C THR A 190 -4.25 -3.09 24.64
N GLN A 191 -3.76 -3.66 23.54
CA GLN A 191 -4.41 -4.76 22.82
C GLN A 191 -3.35 -5.83 22.56
N THR A 192 -3.78 -7.08 22.36
CA THR A 192 -2.85 -8.23 22.24
C THR A 192 -2.83 -8.74 20.80
N PRO A 193 -1.78 -8.47 20.04
CA PRO A 193 -1.59 -9.08 18.72
C PRO A 193 -1.05 -10.50 18.85
N THR A 194 -1.27 -11.29 17.79
CA THR A 194 -0.71 -12.64 17.64
C THR A 194 0.70 -12.56 17.06
N SER A 195 0.89 -11.68 16.07
CA SER A 195 2.14 -11.49 15.33
C SER A 195 2.31 -10.03 14.91
N TRP A 196 3.44 -9.71 14.30
CA TRP A 196 3.74 -8.37 13.80
C TRP A 196 4.24 -8.39 12.38
N LEU A 197 3.82 -7.39 11.61
CA LEU A 197 4.43 -7.02 10.35
C LEU A 197 5.23 -5.74 10.55
N LEU A 198 6.53 -5.81 10.28
CA LEU A 198 7.45 -4.68 10.29
C LEU A 198 7.72 -4.28 8.84
N VAL A 199 7.58 -3.00 8.51
CA VAL A 199 7.84 -2.49 7.17
C VAL A 199 8.75 -1.29 7.27
N THR A 200 9.92 -1.36 6.64
CA THR A 200 10.85 -0.25 6.52
C THR A 200 10.52 0.55 5.27
N ALA A 201 10.15 1.82 5.43
CA ALA A 201 9.75 2.67 4.32
C ALA A 201 10.11 4.14 4.55
N PRO A 202 10.13 4.97 3.49
CA PRO A 202 10.35 6.41 3.58
C PRO A 202 9.26 7.21 4.31
N SER A 203 8.07 6.64 4.50
CA SER A 203 6.95 7.29 5.20
C SER A 203 5.87 6.28 5.61
N PRO A 204 4.96 6.65 6.53
CA PRO A 204 3.93 5.74 7.00
C PRO A 204 2.92 5.41 5.90
N GLU A 205 2.68 6.34 4.97
CA GLU A 205 1.78 6.11 3.83
C GLU A 205 2.33 5.08 2.85
N VAL A 206 3.65 5.07 2.64
CA VAL A 206 4.31 4.07 1.82
C VAL A 206 4.28 2.72 2.53
N ALA A 207 4.60 2.69 3.82
CA ALA A 207 4.51 1.47 4.63
C ALA A 207 3.09 0.85 4.59
N LYS A 208 2.03 1.66 4.66
CA LYS A 208 0.63 1.19 4.54
C LYS A 208 0.33 0.56 3.17
N LYS A 209 0.95 1.03 2.09
CA LYS A 209 0.81 0.44 0.74
C LYS A 209 1.57 -0.89 0.62
N TYR A 210 2.77 -0.94 1.17
CA TYR A 210 3.55 -2.18 1.23
C TYR A 210 2.82 -3.23 2.07
N ARG A 211 2.34 -2.85 3.26
CA ARG A 211 1.45 -3.66 4.10
C ARG A 211 0.25 -4.21 3.31
N ALA A 212 -0.46 -3.37 2.56
CA ALA A 212 -1.58 -3.84 1.74
C ALA A 212 -1.15 -4.86 0.66
N SER A 213 0.04 -4.72 0.07
CA SER A 213 0.57 -5.70 -0.89
C SER A 213 0.90 -7.03 -0.23
N ILE A 214 1.57 -6.99 0.93
CA ILE A 214 1.96 -8.16 1.72
C ILE A 214 0.73 -8.92 2.23
N LEU A 215 -0.22 -8.21 2.83
CA LEU A 215 -1.45 -8.81 3.34
C LEU A 215 -2.37 -9.31 2.21
N GLY A 216 -2.32 -8.68 1.03
CA GLY A 216 -2.99 -9.18 -0.18
C GLY A 216 -2.39 -10.48 -0.71
N ALA A 217 -1.10 -10.73 -0.46
CA ALA A 217 -0.52 -12.04 -0.75
C ALA A 217 -0.88 -13.08 0.31
N ILE A 218 -0.82 -12.70 1.59
CA ILE A 218 -1.23 -13.59 2.69
C ILE A 218 -2.68 -14.04 2.51
N SER A 219 -3.59 -13.17 2.05
CA SER A 219 -4.98 -13.57 1.79
C SER A 219 -5.14 -14.65 0.71
N LEU A 220 -4.18 -14.79 -0.22
CA LEU A 220 -4.17 -15.85 -1.24
C LEU A 220 -3.86 -17.23 -0.65
N THR A 221 -3.26 -17.29 0.54
CA THR A 221 -3.00 -18.54 1.27
C THR A 221 -4.27 -19.09 1.91
N VAL A 222 -5.27 -18.23 2.17
CA VAL A 222 -6.57 -18.67 2.68
C VAL A 222 -7.35 -19.33 1.55
N MET A 223 -7.90 -20.52 1.83
CA MET A 223 -8.75 -21.22 0.87
C MET A 223 -9.91 -20.33 0.41
N HIS A 224 -10.21 -20.39 -0.89
CA HIS A 224 -11.20 -19.52 -1.53
C HIS A 224 -12.53 -19.40 -0.75
N HIS A 225 -13.11 -20.52 -0.32
CA HIS A 225 -14.41 -20.52 0.36
C HIS A 225 -14.38 -20.03 1.82
N TYR A 226 -13.20 -19.97 2.45
CA TYR A 226 -13.04 -19.42 3.81
C TYR A 226 -12.57 -17.96 3.81
N ARG A 227 -11.94 -17.49 2.72
CA ARG A 227 -11.29 -16.18 2.63
C ARG A 227 -12.20 -15.00 2.99
N HIS A 228 -13.49 -15.11 2.70
CA HIS A 228 -14.49 -14.07 2.94
C HIS A 228 -15.54 -14.46 3.98
N GLN A 229 -15.30 -15.54 4.75
CA GLN A 229 -16.16 -15.92 5.87
C GLN A 229 -15.69 -15.19 7.12
N PHE A 230 -16.39 -14.13 7.48
CA PHE A 230 -16.09 -13.33 8.65
C PHE A 230 -16.96 -13.76 9.84
N THR A 231 -16.37 -13.69 11.02
CA THR A 231 -16.98 -14.06 12.30
C THR A 231 -17.14 -12.83 13.19
N GLY A 232 -17.75 -13.01 14.37
CA GLY A 232 -17.77 -11.99 15.42
C GLY A 232 -16.43 -11.79 16.14
N ARG A 233 -15.34 -12.42 15.67
CA ARG A 233 -14.01 -12.31 16.29
C ARG A 233 -13.57 -10.86 16.33
N LYS A 234 -13.16 -10.40 17.52
CA LYS A 234 -12.64 -9.04 17.69
C LYS A 234 -11.26 -8.93 17.05
N VAL A 235 -11.15 -8.05 16.05
CA VAL A 235 -9.90 -7.68 15.40
C VAL A 235 -9.65 -6.18 15.57
N PHE A 236 -8.39 -5.78 15.50
CA PHE A 236 -7.97 -4.38 15.64
C PHE A 236 -6.83 -4.06 14.68
N GLY A 237 -6.50 -2.78 14.55
CA GLY A 237 -5.42 -2.29 13.71
C GLY A 237 -4.65 -1.17 14.38
N GLY A 238 -4.05 -0.31 13.54
CA GLY A 238 -3.18 0.78 13.97
C GLY A 238 -1.74 0.59 13.49
N VAL A 239 -0.92 1.60 13.68
CA VAL A 239 0.49 1.56 13.26
C VAL A 239 1.35 2.28 14.29
N VAL A 240 2.53 1.72 14.51
CA VAL A 240 3.58 2.31 15.32
C VAL A 240 4.77 2.63 14.42
N GLY A 241 5.17 3.89 14.33
CA GLY A 241 6.36 4.30 13.57
C GLY A 241 7.57 4.43 14.50
N VAL A 242 8.71 3.86 14.10
CA VAL A 242 9.96 3.85 14.87
C VAL A 242 11.09 4.50 14.07
N ARG A 243 11.67 5.57 14.63
CA ARG A 243 12.83 6.30 14.06
C ARG A 243 13.74 6.87 15.16
N ASP A 244 13.48 8.10 15.63
CA ASP A 244 14.21 8.78 16.71
C ASP A 244 13.40 8.79 18.02
N GLY A 245 12.76 7.67 18.29
CA GLY A 245 11.62 7.54 19.20
C GLY A 245 10.49 6.80 18.50
N TRP A 246 9.30 6.86 19.07
CA TRP A 246 8.14 6.18 18.50
C TRP A 246 6.90 7.06 18.48
N SER A 247 6.04 6.78 17.49
CA SER A 247 4.71 7.38 17.37
C SER A 247 3.70 6.28 17.17
N PHE A 248 2.45 6.55 17.53
CA PHE A 248 1.36 5.59 17.41
C PHE A 248 0.12 6.27 16.82
N SER A 249 -0.60 5.54 15.98
CA SER A 249 -1.94 5.90 15.53
C SER A 249 -2.84 4.66 15.50
N ASP A 250 -4.04 4.79 16.02
CA ASP A 250 -5.08 3.76 15.91
C ASP A 250 -5.69 3.78 14.49
N SER A 251 -6.13 2.63 14.00
CA SER A 251 -6.78 2.53 12.69
C SER A 251 -7.67 1.30 12.58
N SER A 252 -8.43 1.23 11.48
CA SER A 252 -9.17 0.02 11.10
C SER A 252 -8.26 -1.23 11.11
N PRO A 253 -8.83 -2.42 11.36
CA PRO A 253 -8.11 -3.69 11.35
C PRO A 253 -7.33 -3.92 10.05
N HIS A 254 -6.18 -4.58 10.18
CA HIS A 254 -5.34 -4.94 9.03
C HIS A 254 -5.78 -6.22 8.34
N THR A 255 -6.55 -7.07 9.01
CA THR A 255 -7.15 -8.28 8.45
C THR A 255 -8.62 -8.36 8.86
N PRO A 256 -9.48 -9.04 8.08
CA PRO A 256 -10.86 -9.29 8.49
C PRO A 256 -10.93 -10.27 9.67
N ALA A 257 -12.10 -10.36 10.29
CA ALA A 257 -12.39 -11.25 11.42
C ALA A 257 -12.54 -12.72 10.97
N LEU A 258 -11.46 -13.32 10.46
CA LEU A 258 -11.45 -14.70 9.98
C LEU A 258 -11.83 -15.69 11.10
N GLY A 259 -12.46 -16.81 10.71
CA GLY A 259 -12.79 -17.90 11.62
C GLY A 259 -11.55 -18.60 12.18
N GLU A 260 -10.56 -18.83 11.32
CA GLU A 260 -9.29 -19.46 11.67
C GLU A 260 -8.11 -18.50 11.45
N ASP A 261 -7.02 -18.74 12.17
CA ASP A 261 -5.77 -18.02 11.95
C ASP A 261 -5.07 -18.50 10.67
N VAL A 262 -4.48 -17.55 9.95
CA VAL A 262 -3.55 -17.84 8.86
C VAL A 262 -2.19 -18.15 9.45
N VAL A 263 -1.78 -19.41 9.42
CA VAL A 263 -0.54 -19.87 10.07
C VAL A 263 0.62 -19.93 9.07
N LEU A 264 1.61 -19.07 9.22
CA LEU A 264 2.79 -19.01 8.34
C LEU A 264 4.03 -19.63 8.99
N GLY A 265 4.80 -20.37 8.21
CA GLY A 265 6.03 -21.07 8.65
C GLY A 265 7.24 -20.78 7.76
N VAL A 266 8.33 -21.53 7.97
CA VAL A 266 9.57 -21.41 7.19
C VAL A 266 9.34 -21.65 5.70
N GLU A 267 8.44 -22.57 5.35
CA GLU A 267 8.09 -22.92 3.98
C GLU A 267 7.50 -21.74 3.18
N ASP A 268 6.87 -20.78 3.86
CA ASP A 268 6.29 -19.58 3.25
C ASP A 268 7.35 -18.54 2.88
N GLY A 269 8.57 -18.67 3.43
CA GLY A 269 9.69 -17.78 3.14
C GLY A 269 9.96 -17.62 1.65
N VAL A 270 9.78 -18.69 0.87
CA VAL A 270 10.02 -18.70 -0.58
C VAL A 270 9.16 -17.66 -1.32
N TRP A 271 7.86 -17.60 -1.05
CA TRP A 271 6.98 -16.63 -1.71
C TRP A 271 7.01 -15.25 -1.02
N LEU A 272 7.34 -15.19 0.27
CA LEU A 272 7.56 -13.92 0.98
C LEU A 272 8.77 -13.15 0.39
N GLU A 273 9.85 -13.85 0.03
CA GLU A 273 11.01 -13.28 -0.66
C GLU A 273 10.67 -12.70 -2.04
N VAL A 274 9.68 -13.27 -2.74
CA VAL A 274 9.21 -12.71 -4.04
C VAL A 274 8.62 -11.32 -3.82
N ILE A 275 7.85 -11.13 -2.75
CA ILE A 275 7.26 -9.83 -2.42
C ILE A 275 8.34 -8.86 -1.95
N ASP A 276 9.24 -9.30 -1.09
CA ASP A 276 10.29 -8.44 -0.53
C ASP A 276 11.17 -7.85 -1.65
N ARG A 277 11.58 -8.70 -2.60
CA ARG A 277 12.29 -8.26 -3.81
C ARG A 277 11.47 -7.31 -4.68
N ALA A 278 10.18 -7.59 -4.87
CA ALA A 278 9.29 -6.71 -5.63
C ALA A 278 9.13 -5.33 -4.97
N LEU A 279 9.07 -5.26 -3.63
CA LEU A 279 8.96 -4.02 -2.86
C LEU A 279 10.24 -3.17 -2.94
N ALA A 280 11.40 -3.81 -3.03
CA ALA A 280 12.71 -3.15 -3.24
C ALA A 280 12.92 -2.70 -4.70
N SER A 281 12.17 -3.28 -5.64
CA SER A 281 12.29 -3.01 -7.07
C SER A 281 11.56 -1.73 -7.49
N SER A 282 12.12 -1.05 -8.49
CA SER A 282 11.47 0.08 -9.17
C SER A 282 10.96 -0.28 -10.57
N SER A 283 10.96 -1.57 -10.93
CA SER A 283 10.51 -2.05 -12.24
C SER A 283 9.00 -1.87 -12.40
N GLU A 284 8.54 -1.52 -13.61
CA GLU A 284 7.11 -1.40 -13.89
C GLU A 284 6.36 -2.72 -13.69
N ALA A 285 7.02 -3.85 -14.00
CA ALA A 285 6.46 -5.18 -13.81
C ALA A 285 6.18 -5.47 -12.33
N ASP A 286 7.13 -5.18 -11.43
CA ASP A 286 6.96 -5.41 -9.99
C ASP A 286 5.94 -4.42 -9.39
N ILE A 287 5.95 -3.16 -9.84
CA ILE A 287 4.91 -2.19 -9.46
C ILE A 287 3.52 -2.71 -9.84
N LYS A 288 3.37 -3.33 -11.03
CA LYS A 288 2.11 -3.91 -11.49
C LYS A 288 1.68 -5.09 -10.61
N LYS A 289 2.60 -5.99 -10.24
CA LYS A 289 2.36 -7.11 -9.31
C LYS A 289 1.89 -6.61 -7.93
N LEU A 290 2.60 -5.64 -7.35
CA LEU A 290 2.25 -5.07 -6.05
C LEU A 290 0.89 -4.36 -6.08
N LYS A 291 0.60 -3.65 -7.17
CA LYS A 291 -0.69 -2.97 -7.36
C LYS A 291 -1.85 -3.96 -7.43
N SER A 292 -1.69 -5.09 -8.12
CA SER A 292 -2.74 -6.12 -8.17
C SER A 292 -2.99 -6.73 -6.79
N LEU A 293 -1.94 -7.00 -6.02
CA LEU A 293 -2.08 -7.47 -4.64
C LEU A 293 -2.78 -6.44 -3.73
N GLN A 294 -2.52 -5.15 -3.91
CA GLN A 294 -3.22 -4.10 -3.14
C GLN A 294 -4.72 -4.05 -3.43
N TYR A 295 -5.15 -4.26 -4.68
CA TYR A 295 -6.58 -4.36 -4.98
C TYR A 295 -7.20 -5.61 -4.38
N PHE A 296 -6.51 -6.75 -4.50
CA PHE A 296 -6.97 -8.01 -3.90
C PHE A 296 -7.09 -7.93 -2.37
N TYR A 297 -6.15 -7.24 -1.70
CA TYR A 297 -6.26 -6.92 -0.28
C TYR A 297 -7.52 -6.09 0.05
N ARG A 298 -7.87 -5.11 -0.78
CA ARG A 298 -9.08 -4.30 -0.57
C ARG A 298 -10.35 -5.13 -0.70
N ALA A 299 -10.38 -6.06 -1.65
CA ALA A 299 -11.46 -7.03 -1.82
C ALA A 299 -11.64 -7.95 -0.59
N TRP A 300 -10.57 -8.16 0.20
CA TRP A 300 -10.60 -9.10 1.33
C TRP A 300 -11.63 -8.76 2.40
N PHE A 301 -11.97 -7.49 2.58
CA PHE A 301 -12.92 -7.04 3.62
C PHE A 301 -14.37 -6.96 3.13
N LEU A 302 -14.62 -7.18 1.83
CA LEU A 302 -15.87 -6.82 1.20
C LEU A 302 -16.81 -8.01 1.06
N PRO A 303 -18.13 -7.79 1.19
CA PRO A 303 -19.14 -8.77 0.81
C PRO A 303 -19.17 -8.98 -0.70
N ASP A 304 -19.87 -10.01 -1.15
CA ASP A 304 -19.82 -10.52 -2.53
C ASP A 304 -20.07 -9.45 -3.62
N SER A 305 -21.15 -8.66 -3.53
CA SER A 305 -21.49 -7.67 -4.55
C SER A 305 -20.50 -6.49 -4.63
N GLU A 306 -19.97 -6.03 -3.48
CA GLU A 306 -18.95 -4.99 -3.41
C GLU A 306 -17.56 -5.49 -3.81
N ARG A 307 -17.30 -6.79 -3.60
CA ARG A 307 -16.04 -7.45 -3.94
C ARG A 307 -15.87 -7.60 -5.44
N PHE A 308 -16.92 -7.99 -6.16
CA PHE A 308 -16.85 -8.26 -7.60
C PHE A 308 -16.22 -7.12 -8.43
N PRO A 309 -16.59 -5.83 -8.27
CA PRO A 309 -15.90 -4.71 -8.91
C PRO A 309 -14.40 -4.63 -8.60
N ILE A 310 -14.01 -4.93 -7.36
CA ILE A 310 -12.60 -4.87 -6.95
C ILE A 310 -11.81 -6.03 -7.55
N ASP A 311 -12.40 -7.23 -7.66
CA ASP A 311 -11.79 -8.36 -8.36
C ASP A 311 -11.63 -8.07 -9.86
N CYS A 312 -12.60 -7.38 -10.47
CA CYS A 312 -12.49 -6.86 -11.84
C CYS A 312 -11.30 -5.90 -11.99
N ILE A 313 -11.14 -4.95 -11.07
CA ILE A 313 -10.00 -4.01 -11.09
C ILE A 313 -8.68 -4.75 -10.86
N THR A 314 -8.70 -5.81 -10.04
CA THR A 314 -7.53 -6.65 -9.78
C THR A 314 -7.07 -7.35 -11.05
N ILE A 315 -7.97 -8.02 -11.78
CA ILE A 315 -7.61 -8.71 -13.04
C ILE A 315 -7.19 -7.73 -14.14
N ASP A 316 -7.87 -6.58 -14.25
CA ASP A 316 -7.49 -5.50 -15.17
C ASP A 316 -6.08 -4.96 -14.83
N SER A 317 -5.74 -4.85 -13.54
CA SER A 317 -4.41 -4.41 -13.13
C SER A 317 -3.30 -5.41 -13.49
N MET A 318 -3.63 -6.69 -13.72
CA MET A 318 -2.68 -7.72 -14.15
C MET A 318 -2.53 -7.81 -15.67
N PHE A 319 -3.64 -7.75 -16.41
CA PHE A 319 -3.67 -8.06 -17.85
C PHE A 319 -4.23 -6.93 -18.73
N GLY A 320 -4.94 -5.97 -18.14
CA GLY A 320 -5.59 -4.90 -18.88
C GLY A 320 -4.61 -4.06 -19.70
N ASP A 321 -5.12 -3.63 -20.85
CA ASP A 321 -4.47 -2.71 -21.79
C ASP A 321 -5.45 -1.58 -22.14
N ALA A 322 -4.93 -0.37 -22.36
CA ALA A 322 -5.70 0.84 -22.59
C ALA A 322 -6.60 0.77 -23.84
N ASN A 323 -6.23 -0.06 -24.83
CA ASN A 323 -6.88 -0.12 -26.14
C ASN A 323 -7.79 -1.35 -26.34
N GLY A 324 -7.97 -2.21 -25.33
CA GLY A 324 -8.72 -3.46 -25.51
C GLY A 324 -8.84 -4.35 -24.26
N ALA A 325 -9.26 -3.79 -23.12
CA ALA A 325 -9.20 -4.44 -21.81
C ALA A 325 -9.83 -5.86 -21.75
N THR A 326 -11.03 -6.05 -22.32
CA THR A 326 -11.74 -7.36 -22.26
C THR A 326 -10.97 -8.47 -22.96
N GLU A 327 -10.55 -8.27 -24.21
CA GLU A 327 -9.79 -9.29 -24.96
C GLU A 327 -8.36 -9.45 -24.42
N ALA A 328 -7.75 -8.36 -23.94
CA ALA A 328 -6.44 -8.41 -23.30
C ALA A 328 -6.45 -9.29 -22.05
N VAL A 329 -7.48 -9.16 -21.19
CA VAL A 329 -7.66 -10.02 -20.01
C VAL A 329 -7.92 -11.47 -20.45
N ALA A 330 -8.86 -11.70 -21.37
CA ALA A 330 -9.17 -13.06 -21.80
C ALA A 330 -7.97 -13.77 -22.43
N ARG A 331 -7.17 -13.08 -23.25
CA ARG A 331 -5.91 -13.61 -23.81
C ARG A 331 -4.87 -13.86 -22.72
N GLY A 332 -4.69 -12.92 -21.79
CA GLY A 332 -3.72 -13.07 -20.70
C GLY A 332 -4.04 -14.25 -19.77
N VAL A 333 -5.33 -14.50 -19.51
CA VAL A 333 -5.78 -15.71 -18.81
C VAL A 333 -5.50 -16.95 -19.65
N ASP A 334 -5.90 -16.95 -20.93
CA ASP A 334 -5.68 -18.09 -21.83
C ASP A 334 -4.20 -18.51 -21.90
N GLU A 335 -3.29 -17.54 -22.07
CA GLU A 335 -1.84 -17.74 -22.05
C GLU A 335 -1.34 -18.28 -20.72
N LEU A 336 -1.80 -17.73 -19.58
CA LEU A 336 -1.36 -18.13 -18.25
C LEU A 336 -1.78 -19.57 -17.87
N PHE A 337 -2.91 -20.03 -18.40
CA PHE A 337 -3.44 -21.37 -18.15
C PHE A 337 -3.20 -22.35 -19.31
N GLY A 338 -2.52 -21.92 -20.38
CA GLY A 338 -2.26 -22.76 -21.55
C GLY A 338 -3.53 -23.27 -22.24
N GLY A 339 -4.57 -22.42 -22.32
CA GLY A 339 -5.83 -22.77 -22.97
C GLY A 339 -6.72 -23.77 -22.23
N LYS A 340 -6.41 -24.11 -20.97
CA LYS A 340 -7.17 -25.10 -20.18
C LYS A 340 -8.52 -24.61 -19.68
N LEU A 341 -8.72 -23.29 -19.61
CA LEU A 341 -9.97 -22.70 -19.11
C LEU A 341 -10.93 -22.40 -20.26
N ASP A 342 -12.23 -22.51 -20.02
CA ASP A 342 -13.24 -22.13 -21.01
C ASP A 342 -13.18 -20.62 -21.29
N ARG A 343 -12.65 -20.27 -22.47
CA ARG A 343 -12.55 -18.89 -22.94
C ARG A 343 -13.90 -18.19 -23.00
N THR A 344 -14.98 -18.89 -23.36
CA THR A 344 -16.33 -18.31 -23.46
C THR A 344 -16.84 -17.89 -22.09
N ARG A 345 -16.56 -18.71 -21.07
CA ARG A 345 -16.88 -18.43 -19.67
C ARG A 345 -16.11 -17.21 -19.15
N VAL A 346 -14.80 -17.13 -19.42
CA VAL A 346 -13.97 -15.96 -19.07
C VAL A 346 -14.48 -14.69 -19.76
N LEU A 347 -14.79 -14.75 -21.06
CA LEU A 347 -15.35 -13.60 -21.78
C LEU A 347 -16.70 -13.15 -21.22
N LEU A 348 -17.54 -14.08 -20.73
CA LEU A 348 -18.81 -13.71 -20.11
C LEU A 348 -18.60 -12.98 -18.77
N LEU A 349 -17.62 -13.38 -17.95
CA LEU A 349 -17.21 -12.63 -16.75
C LEU A 349 -16.75 -11.21 -17.12
N MET A 350 -15.93 -11.07 -18.17
CA MET A 350 -15.46 -9.75 -18.59
C MET A 350 -16.58 -8.86 -19.15
N ARG A 351 -17.60 -9.44 -19.78
CA ARG A 351 -18.80 -8.70 -20.19
C ARG A 351 -19.67 -8.28 -19.01
N LEU A 352 -19.75 -9.11 -17.96
CA LEU A 352 -20.42 -8.77 -16.70
C LEU A 352 -19.69 -7.61 -16.00
N ARG A 353 -18.36 -7.66 -15.94
CA ARG A 353 -17.47 -6.57 -15.50
C ARG A 353 -17.80 -5.25 -16.20
N ASN A 354 -18.01 -5.25 -17.52
CA ASN A 354 -18.36 -4.03 -18.25
C ASN A 354 -19.71 -3.44 -17.82
N SER A 355 -20.68 -4.27 -17.45
CA SER A 355 -21.95 -3.79 -16.91
C SER A 355 -21.77 -3.13 -15.55
N VAL A 356 -20.98 -3.72 -14.65
CA VAL A 356 -20.83 -3.23 -13.28
C VAL A 356 -19.90 -2.00 -13.21
N ILE A 357 -18.73 -2.06 -13.83
CA ILE A 357 -17.71 -0.99 -13.73
C ILE A 357 -18.11 0.28 -14.49
N HIS A 358 -18.87 0.16 -15.58
CA HIS A 358 -19.26 1.31 -16.41
C HIS A 358 -20.68 1.81 -16.11
N GLY A 359 -21.26 1.41 -14.98
CA GLY A 359 -22.53 1.94 -14.50
C GLY A 359 -23.78 1.43 -15.22
N GLY A 360 -23.66 0.34 -15.97
CA GLY A 360 -24.81 -0.34 -16.58
C GLY A 360 -25.61 -1.19 -15.59
N ALA A 361 -25.02 -1.54 -14.45
CA ALA A 361 -25.65 -2.27 -13.35
C ALA A 361 -25.00 -1.82 -12.03
N PRO A 362 -25.72 -1.12 -11.13
CA PRO A 362 -25.20 -0.68 -9.83
C PRO A 362 -24.77 -1.85 -8.93
N ASP A 363 -25.53 -2.95 -8.97
CA ASP A 363 -25.15 -4.23 -8.37
C ASP A 363 -24.92 -5.28 -9.47
N VAL A 364 -24.01 -6.23 -9.23
CA VAL A 364 -23.77 -7.35 -10.14
C VAL A 364 -25.03 -8.18 -10.39
N TYR A 365 -25.90 -8.30 -9.39
CA TYR A 365 -27.17 -9.02 -9.48
C TYR A 365 -28.18 -8.35 -10.43
N ASP A 366 -28.06 -7.03 -10.66
CA ASP A 366 -28.94 -6.28 -11.58
C ASP A 366 -28.61 -6.54 -13.06
N SER A 367 -27.46 -7.15 -13.35
CA SER A 367 -27.06 -7.43 -14.72
C SER A 367 -27.78 -8.64 -15.30
N SER A 368 -28.40 -8.51 -16.47
CA SER A 368 -28.92 -9.66 -17.23
C SER A 368 -27.84 -10.71 -17.57
N LYS A 369 -26.56 -10.32 -17.52
CA LYS A 369 -25.42 -11.23 -17.71
C LYS A 369 -25.17 -12.13 -16.51
N TYR A 370 -25.54 -11.71 -15.30
CA TYR A 370 -25.45 -12.54 -14.10
C TYR A 370 -26.37 -13.76 -14.21
N ALA A 371 -27.66 -13.53 -14.48
CA ALA A 371 -28.63 -14.61 -14.70
C ALA A 371 -28.24 -15.51 -15.88
N ARG A 372 -27.70 -14.93 -16.96
CA ARG A 372 -27.15 -15.69 -18.08
C ARG A 372 -25.99 -16.58 -17.65
N TYR A 373 -25.03 -16.07 -16.88
CA TYR A 373 -23.88 -16.83 -16.42
C TYR A 373 -24.32 -18.04 -15.60
N TYR A 374 -25.19 -17.80 -14.62
CA TYR A 374 -25.71 -18.84 -13.75
C TYR A 374 -26.47 -19.92 -14.53
N ARG A 375 -27.28 -19.52 -15.52
CA ARG A 375 -27.99 -20.47 -16.39
C ARG A 375 -27.04 -21.31 -17.26
N ASP A 376 -26.02 -20.67 -17.84
CA ASP A 376 -25.12 -21.32 -18.80
C ASP A 376 -24.11 -22.25 -18.10
N TYR A 377 -23.71 -21.97 -16.85
CA TYR A 377 -22.65 -22.71 -16.14
C TYR A 377 -23.06 -23.35 -14.80
N GLY A 378 -24.21 -22.99 -14.22
CA GLY A 378 -24.66 -23.51 -12.92
C GLY A 378 -23.92 -22.96 -11.70
N ASP A 379 -22.96 -22.05 -11.91
CA ASP A 379 -22.10 -21.48 -10.87
C ASP A 379 -22.34 -19.98 -10.68
N ASP A 380 -21.99 -19.45 -9.50
CA ASP A 380 -22.04 -18.02 -9.20
C ASP A 380 -20.84 -17.29 -9.85
N PRO A 381 -21.07 -16.31 -10.76
CA PRO A 381 -19.99 -15.56 -11.38
C PRO A 381 -19.12 -14.76 -10.40
N ILE A 382 -19.63 -14.41 -9.21
CA ILE A 382 -18.85 -13.71 -8.19
C ILE A 382 -17.81 -14.66 -7.59
N ALA A 383 -18.22 -15.88 -7.25
CA ALA A 383 -17.33 -16.92 -6.74
C ALA A 383 -16.28 -17.29 -7.79
N ASP A 384 -16.68 -17.48 -9.04
CA ASP A 384 -15.75 -17.79 -10.12
C ASP A 384 -14.74 -16.68 -10.40
N MET A 385 -15.19 -15.42 -10.35
CA MET A 385 -14.30 -14.28 -10.55
C MET A 385 -13.25 -14.22 -9.44
N SER A 386 -13.64 -14.38 -8.18
CA SER A 386 -12.70 -14.40 -7.04
C SER A 386 -11.71 -15.56 -7.14
N ALA A 387 -12.18 -16.76 -7.48
CA ALA A 387 -11.33 -17.93 -7.69
C ALA A 387 -10.33 -17.71 -8.84
N LEU A 388 -10.82 -17.23 -10.00
CA LEU A 388 -9.98 -16.94 -11.17
C LEU A 388 -8.91 -15.89 -10.84
N VAL A 389 -9.28 -14.80 -10.17
CA VAL A 389 -8.34 -13.73 -9.80
C VAL A 389 -7.28 -14.24 -8.84
N ALA A 390 -7.67 -14.99 -7.82
CA ALA A 390 -6.73 -15.56 -6.86
C ALA A 390 -5.72 -16.49 -7.55
N GLU A 391 -6.17 -17.37 -8.43
CA GLU A 391 -5.29 -18.29 -9.15
C GLU A 391 -4.40 -17.58 -10.18
N CYS A 392 -4.92 -16.53 -10.84
CA CYS A 392 -4.11 -15.66 -11.70
C CYS A 392 -2.98 -15.00 -10.92
N LEU A 393 -3.25 -14.49 -9.71
CA LEU A 393 -2.24 -13.89 -8.85
C LEU A 393 -1.17 -14.91 -8.43
N ARG A 394 -1.57 -16.11 -7.98
CA ARG A 394 -0.63 -17.18 -7.61
C ARG A 394 0.33 -17.52 -8.74
N ARG A 395 -0.18 -17.67 -9.96
CA ARG A 395 0.64 -18.02 -11.12
C ARG A 395 1.48 -16.85 -11.64
N LYS A 396 0.90 -15.66 -11.76
CA LYS A 396 1.56 -14.50 -12.41
C LYS A 396 2.51 -13.75 -11.49
N VAL A 397 2.22 -13.69 -10.19
CA VAL A 397 3.04 -12.97 -9.21
C VAL A 397 4.08 -13.89 -8.59
N PHE A 398 3.70 -15.13 -8.28
CA PHE A 398 4.50 -16.07 -7.49
C PHE A 398 4.96 -17.30 -8.27
N ASP A 399 4.71 -17.37 -9.59
CA ASP A 399 5.06 -18.53 -10.42
C ASP A 399 4.55 -19.87 -9.85
N GLY A 400 3.41 -19.84 -9.16
CA GLY A 400 2.79 -21.01 -8.50
C GLY A 400 3.46 -21.45 -7.18
N GLN A 401 4.43 -20.71 -6.66
CA GLN A 401 5.11 -21.01 -5.40
C GLN A 401 4.22 -20.77 -4.18
N LEU A 402 3.33 -19.77 -4.24
CA LEU A 402 2.33 -19.51 -3.20
C LEU A 402 1.19 -20.52 -3.32
N ARG A 403 0.92 -21.27 -2.25
CA ARG A 403 -0.14 -22.28 -2.18
C ARG A 403 -1.19 -21.92 -1.14
N GLU A 404 -2.40 -22.46 -1.31
CA GLU A 404 -3.41 -22.41 -0.25
C GLU A 404 -2.99 -23.28 0.94
N GLN A 405 -3.39 -22.88 2.13
CA GLN A 405 -3.27 -23.67 3.33
C GLN A 405 -4.20 -24.88 3.26
N PRO A 406 -3.84 -25.99 3.92
CA PRO A 406 -4.73 -27.14 4.07
C PRO A 406 -6.07 -26.73 4.68
N ASP A 407 -7.15 -27.43 4.29
CA ASP A 407 -8.47 -27.20 4.87
C ASP A 407 -8.44 -27.51 6.37
N PRO A 408 -8.66 -26.53 7.27
CA PRO A 408 -8.61 -26.74 8.71
C PRO A 408 -9.71 -27.70 9.19
N TYR A 409 -10.74 -27.92 8.38
CA TYR A 409 -11.86 -28.81 8.69
C TYR A 409 -11.86 -30.09 7.83
N ALA A 410 -10.76 -30.39 7.12
CA ALA A 410 -10.66 -31.54 6.21
C ALA A 410 -11.14 -32.85 6.85
N GLU A 411 -10.67 -33.15 8.08
CA GLU A 411 -11.01 -34.38 8.79
C GLU A 411 -12.50 -34.44 9.16
N VAL A 412 -13.05 -33.33 9.65
CA VAL A 412 -14.46 -33.23 10.04
C VAL A 412 -15.37 -33.38 8.81
N ILE A 413 -14.98 -32.75 7.70
CA ILE A 413 -15.69 -32.87 6.42
C ILE A 413 -15.64 -34.31 5.92
N ALA A 414 -14.46 -34.95 5.92
CA ALA A 414 -14.29 -36.33 5.48
C ALA A 414 -15.14 -37.31 6.31
N GLN A 415 -15.20 -37.14 7.64
CA GLN A 415 -16.06 -37.92 8.51
C GLN A 415 -17.55 -37.71 8.19
N ALA A 416 -17.96 -36.47 7.95
CA ALA A 416 -19.35 -36.15 7.62
C ALA A 416 -19.77 -36.69 6.24
N VAL A 417 -18.87 -36.69 5.26
CA VAL A 417 -19.06 -37.31 3.94
C VAL A 417 -19.17 -38.83 4.07
N ALA A 418 -18.25 -39.46 4.81
CA ALA A 418 -18.29 -40.91 5.07
C ALA A 418 -19.58 -41.35 5.80
N ALA A 419 -20.11 -40.47 6.66
CA ALA A 419 -21.39 -40.68 7.34
C ALA A 419 -22.63 -40.35 6.48
N GLY A 420 -22.46 -39.97 5.21
CA GLY A 420 -23.55 -39.62 4.30
C GLY A 420 -24.30 -38.33 4.66
N ARG A 421 -23.71 -37.46 5.49
CA ARG A 421 -24.32 -36.18 5.92
C ARG A 421 -24.07 -35.05 4.93
N PHE A 422 -22.97 -35.13 4.18
CA PHE A 422 -22.62 -34.21 3.11
C PHE A 422 -22.27 -34.97 1.83
N PRO A 423 -22.55 -34.40 0.65
CA PRO A 423 -22.00 -34.93 -0.60
C PRO A 423 -20.48 -34.75 -0.64
N ALA A 424 -19.80 -35.63 -1.39
CA ALA A 424 -18.39 -35.43 -1.72
C ALA A 424 -18.21 -34.12 -2.48
N ARG A 425 -17.16 -33.37 -2.14
CA ARG A 425 -16.92 -32.04 -2.69
C ARG A 425 -16.19 -32.18 -4.02
N GLU A 426 -16.86 -31.86 -5.13
CA GLU A 426 -16.21 -31.78 -6.44
C GLU A 426 -15.48 -30.43 -6.58
N PRO A 427 -14.36 -30.38 -7.33
CA PRO A 427 -13.75 -29.11 -7.70
C PRO A 427 -14.75 -28.34 -8.57
N ALA A 428 -15.43 -27.37 -7.95
CA ALA A 428 -16.50 -26.61 -8.59
C ALA A 428 -15.96 -25.36 -9.29
N GLY A 429 -16.73 -24.86 -10.26
CA GLY A 429 -16.50 -23.56 -10.86
C GLY A 429 -15.52 -23.53 -12.02
N ILE A 430 -15.06 -22.33 -12.32
CA ILE A 430 -14.23 -22.01 -13.49
C ILE A 430 -12.86 -22.71 -13.48
N LEU A 431 -12.37 -23.14 -12.32
CA LEU A 431 -11.06 -23.80 -12.16
C LEU A 431 -11.13 -25.33 -12.19
N ALA A 432 -12.32 -25.93 -12.29
CA ALA A 432 -12.50 -27.38 -12.32
C ALA A 432 -11.57 -28.13 -13.32
N PRO A 433 -11.31 -27.62 -14.54
CA PRO A 433 -10.42 -28.29 -15.50
C PRO A 433 -8.96 -28.43 -15.04
N LEU A 434 -8.53 -27.65 -14.04
CA LEU A 434 -7.17 -27.70 -13.52
C LEU A 434 -6.98 -28.83 -12.50
N ALA A 435 -8.04 -29.18 -11.76
CA ALA A 435 -8.01 -30.24 -10.75
C ALA A 435 -7.95 -31.63 -11.37
N THR A 436 -8.63 -31.84 -12.50
CA THR A 436 -8.63 -33.10 -13.27
C THR A 436 -7.31 -33.38 -14.00
N ALA A 437 -6.45 -32.37 -14.19
CA ALA A 437 -5.15 -32.53 -14.84
C ALA A 437 -4.00 -32.85 -13.87
N ALA A 438 -4.25 -32.84 -12.55
CA ALA A 438 -3.29 -33.13 -11.50
C ALA A 438 -3.48 -34.51 -10.84
N ALA A 439 -4.56 -35.21 -11.21
CA ALA A 439 -4.80 -36.62 -10.95
C ALA A 439 -4.38 -37.44 -12.19
#